data_AF-A0A811PWV0-F1
#
_entry.id   AF-A0A811PWV0-F1
#
_cell.length_a   1.000
_cell.length_b   1.000
_cell.length_c   1.000
_cell.angle_alpha   90.00
_cell.angle_beta   90.00
_cell.angle_gamma   90.00
#
_symmetry.space_group_name_H-M   'P 1'
#
loop_
_entity.id
_entity.type
_entity.pdbx_description
1 polymer ?
#
loop_
_entity_poly.entity_id
_entity_poly.type
_entity_poly.pdbx_seq_one_letter_code
_entity_poly.pdbx_strand_id
1 'polypeptide(L)'
;MLWSPGHRRIQGNAQMRSDGGVKSSGTTAALPFAAAAPSPETPAPFGATARIPAPFGATATVGVEAMDDVCEGKDFSFPQQEERVLELWAKLDAFHEQLRRTESGEEFIFYDGPPFATGLPHYGHILAGTIKDVVTRHQSMRGRHVSRRFGWDCHGLPVEFEIDKALGITNRQQVFDLGIGKYNETCRSIVTKYVSEWEAMVTRTGRWIDFKNDYKTMDINFMESVWWVFAQLWEKDLVYKGFKVASLISLIAIFRVC
;
A
#
# COMPACT_ATOMS: atom_id res chain seq x y z
N MET A 1 10.00 28.95 -16.58
CA MET A 1 11.39 29.26 -16.94
C MET A 1 11.85 28.20 -17.91
N LEU A 2 12.10 28.60 -19.17
CA LEU A 2 12.43 27.73 -20.29
C LEU A 2 13.91 27.33 -20.22
N TRP A 3 14.22 26.04 -20.27
CA TRP A 3 15.59 25.56 -20.43
C TRP A 3 15.87 25.32 -21.91
N SER A 4 16.80 26.10 -22.49
CA SER A 4 17.31 25.91 -23.85
C SER A 4 18.29 24.73 -23.93
N PRO A 5 18.40 24.03 -25.08
CA PRO A 5 19.23 22.84 -25.22
C PRO A 5 20.66 23.21 -25.61
N GLY A 6 21.60 23.02 -24.69
CA GLY A 6 23.04 23.11 -24.96
C GLY A 6 23.58 21.79 -25.51
N HIS A 7 23.99 21.79 -26.77
CA HIS A 7 24.68 20.70 -27.45
C HIS A 7 25.88 20.16 -26.65
N ARG A 8 25.85 18.87 -26.30
CA ARG A 8 27.06 18.05 -26.17
C ARG A 8 26.95 16.87 -27.12
N ARG A 9 27.73 16.93 -28.21
CA ARG A 9 28.04 15.79 -29.08
C ARG A 9 28.61 14.66 -28.22
N ILE A 10 27.97 13.50 -28.22
CA ILE A 10 28.58 12.26 -27.77
C ILE A 10 29.45 11.77 -28.92
N GLN A 11 30.73 12.10 -28.88
CA GLN A 11 31.79 11.43 -29.63
C GLN A 11 32.76 10.80 -28.62
N GLY A 12 33.10 9.53 -28.83
CA GLY A 12 34.39 8.99 -28.41
C GLY A 12 34.38 7.93 -27.30
N ASN A 13 34.65 6.70 -27.74
CA ASN A 13 35.42 5.65 -27.09
C ASN A 13 34.85 4.90 -25.88
N ALA A 14 34.24 3.76 -26.21
CA ALA A 14 34.42 2.54 -25.44
C ALA A 14 35.91 2.19 -25.39
N GLN A 15 36.52 2.30 -24.22
CA GLN A 15 37.84 1.74 -23.95
C GLN A 15 37.69 0.77 -22.78
N MET A 16 37.59 -0.52 -23.13
CA MET A 16 37.75 -1.63 -22.20
C MET A 16 39.10 -1.47 -21.49
N ARG A 17 39.10 -1.49 -20.16
CA ARG A 17 40.32 -1.71 -19.37
C ARG A 17 40.32 -3.15 -18.87
N SER A 18 41.25 -3.92 -19.43
CA SER A 18 41.67 -5.23 -18.97
C SER A 18 42.52 -5.14 -17.71
N ASP A 19 42.52 -6.24 -16.96
CA ASP A 19 43.10 -6.47 -15.64
C ASP A 19 44.52 -5.95 -15.39
N GLY A 20 44.75 -5.51 -14.15
CA GLY A 20 46.05 -5.29 -13.56
C GLY A 20 45.98 -5.56 -12.05
N GLY A 21 46.35 -6.77 -11.64
CA GLY A 21 46.40 -7.16 -10.24
C GLY A 21 47.48 -6.41 -9.47
N VAL A 22 47.11 -5.90 -8.29
CA VAL A 22 48.04 -5.44 -7.26
C VAL A 22 47.65 -6.12 -5.96
N LYS A 23 48.58 -6.95 -5.43
CA LYS A 23 48.53 -7.47 -4.07
C LYS A 23 48.93 -6.35 -3.12
N SER A 24 48.04 -5.93 -2.23
CA SER A 24 48.39 -5.15 -1.05
C SER A 24 47.98 -5.91 0.21
N SER A 25 48.99 -6.39 0.92
CA SER A 25 48.90 -6.84 2.30
C SER A 25 48.47 -5.67 3.20
N GLY A 26 47.28 -5.75 3.77
CA GLY A 26 46.74 -4.78 4.69
C GLY A 26 45.91 -5.50 5.75
N THR A 27 46.39 -5.41 6.99
CA THR A 27 45.91 -6.05 8.20
C THR A 27 44.40 -5.93 8.39
N THR A 28 43.74 -7.06 8.63
CA THR A 28 42.32 -7.17 8.98
C THR A 28 42.07 -6.51 10.33
N ALA A 29 41.57 -5.27 10.33
CA ALA A 29 40.94 -4.68 11.50
C ALA A 29 39.44 -5.03 11.45
N ALA A 30 39.05 -6.03 12.24
CA ALA A 30 37.67 -6.37 12.45
C ALA A 30 36.94 -5.16 13.05
N LEU A 31 35.88 -4.70 12.36
CA LEU A 31 34.92 -3.76 12.91
C LEU A 31 34.29 -4.41 14.16
N PRO A 32 34.16 -3.71 15.29
CA PRO A 32 33.52 -4.27 16.46
C PRO A 32 32.05 -4.51 16.14
N PHE A 33 31.67 -5.79 16.25
CA PHE A 33 30.29 -6.26 16.25
C PHE A 33 29.53 -5.45 17.30
N ALA A 34 28.57 -4.63 16.87
CA ALA A 34 27.69 -3.91 17.78
C ALA A 34 27.02 -4.94 18.69
N ALA A 35 27.18 -4.74 20.00
CA ALA A 35 26.61 -5.60 21.03
C ALA A 35 25.09 -5.75 20.82
N ALA A 36 24.63 -7.00 20.86
CA ALA A 36 23.22 -7.34 20.82
C ALA A 36 22.48 -6.59 21.94
N ALA A 37 21.41 -5.89 21.57
CA ALA A 37 20.45 -5.36 22.54
C ALA A 37 19.84 -6.51 23.36
N PRO A 38 19.58 -6.34 24.66
CA PRO A 38 18.94 -7.37 25.46
C PRO A 38 17.52 -7.63 24.92
N SER A 39 17.20 -8.91 24.77
CA SER A 39 15.89 -9.42 24.37
C SER A 39 14.79 -8.86 25.29
N PRO A 40 13.60 -8.51 24.78
CA PRO A 40 12.48 -8.17 25.64
C PRO A 40 12.09 -9.41 26.47
N GLU A 41 12.09 -9.26 27.79
CA GLU A 41 11.65 -10.29 28.72
C GLU A 41 10.20 -10.70 28.40
N THR A 42 9.98 -12.01 28.27
CA THR A 42 8.65 -12.60 28.18
C THR A 42 7.84 -12.22 29.42
N PRO A 43 6.66 -11.58 29.30
CA PRO A 43 5.86 -11.31 30.49
C PRO A 43 5.41 -12.63 31.12
N ALA A 44 5.62 -12.73 32.43
CA ALA A 44 5.23 -13.87 33.25
C ALA A 44 3.72 -14.16 33.10
N PRO A 45 3.30 -15.44 33.20
CA PRO A 45 1.89 -15.80 33.13
C PRO A 45 1.11 -15.08 34.24
N PHE A 46 0.01 -14.42 33.87
CA PHE A 46 -0.92 -13.79 34.79
C PHE A 46 -1.49 -14.84 35.75
N GLY A 47 -0.94 -14.88 36.96
CA GLY A 47 -1.31 -15.85 37.98
C GLY A 47 -0.84 -15.41 39.36
N ALA A 48 -1.35 -14.28 39.86
CA ALA A 48 -1.39 -14.00 41.31
C ALA A 48 -2.39 -12.88 41.60
N THR A 49 -3.26 -13.16 42.56
CA THR A 49 -4.46 -12.42 42.95
C THR A 49 -4.14 -11.20 43.81
N ALA A 50 -4.34 -9.99 43.28
CA ALA A 50 -4.49 -8.80 44.11
C ALA A 50 -5.94 -8.71 44.62
N ARG A 51 -6.14 -8.95 45.92
CA ARG A 51 -7.45 -8.83 46.58
C ARG A 51 -7.80 -7.35 46.79
N ILE A 52 -8.79 -6.86 46.06
CA ILE A 52 -9.53 -5.63 46.37
C ILE A 52 -10.67 -6.00 47.34
N PRO A 53 -10.87 -5.32 48.48
CA PRO A 53 -12.00 -5.62 49.35
C PRO A 53 -13.30 -5.12 48.71
N ALA A 54 -14.25 -6.03 48.50
CA ALA A 54 -15.57 -5.71 47.96
C ALA A 54 -16.44 -4.99 49.01
N PRO A 55 -17.28 -4.01 48.62
CA PRO A 55 -18.39 -3.59 49.46
C PRO A 55 -19.47 -4.68 49.46
N PHE A 56 -20.07 -4.84 50.63
CA PHE A 56 -21.11 -5.80 50.99
C PHE A 56 -22.31 -5.82 50.02
N GLY A 57 -22.77 -7.03 49.67
CA GLY A 57 -24.19 -7.31 49.43
C GLY A 57 -24.74 -7.10 48.02
N ALA A 58 -24.43 -8.02 47.10
CA ALA A 58 -25.36 -8.63 46.14
C ALA A 58 -24.57 -9.59 45.25
N THR A 59 -24.69 -10.90 45.49
CA THR A 59 -24.24 -11.92 44.55
C THR A 59 -25.15 -11.91 43.33
N ALA A 60 -24.81 -11.11 42.33
CA ALA A 60 -25.22 -11.40 40.96
C ALA A 60 -24.23 -12.43 40.42
N THR A 61 -24.65 -13.69 40.36
CA THR A 61 -24.03 -14.65 39.45
C THR A 61 -24.23 -14.10 38.05
N VAL A 62 -23.21 -13.44 37.50
CA VAL A 62 -23.16 -13.17 36.06
C VAL A 62 -22.90 -14.52 35.42
N GLY A 63 -23.98 -15.24 35.14
CA GLY A 63 -23.94 -16.46 34.37
C GLY A 63 -23.23 -16.20 33.04
N VAL A 64 -22.51 -17.21 32.56
CA VAL A 64 -21.92 -17.27 31.23
C VAL A 64 -23.02 -17.43 30.15
N GLU A 65 -24.24 -16.94 30.41
CA GLU A 65 -25.47 -17.15 29.63
C GLU A 65 -25.90 -15.89 28.85
N ALA A 66 -24.94 -15.05 28.42
CA ALA A 66 -25.24 -13.86 27.62
C ALA A 66 -24.41 -13.78 26.32
N MET A 67 -23.96 -14.93 25.82
CA MET A 67 -23.38 -15.05 24.48
C MET A 67 -24.07 -16.15 23.65
N ASP A 68 -25.30 -16.50 24.01
CA ASP A 68 -26.17 -17.32 23.18
C ASP A 68 -27.26 -16.40 22.60
N ASP A 69 -27.29 -16.38 21.26
CA ASP A 69 -28.35 -15.90 20.38
C ASP A 69 -28.61 -14.38 20.27
N VAL A 70 -27.72 -13.68 19.58
CA VAL A 70 -28.22 -12.80 18.50
C VAL A 70 -28.38 -13.66 17.24
N CYS A 71 -29.29 -14.63 17.30
CA CYS A 71 -29.70 -15.35 16.10
C CYS A 71 -30.37 -14.34 15.16
N GLU A 72 -29.95 -14.29 13.89
CA GLU A 72 -30.68 -13.55 12.87
C GLU A 72 -32.13 -14.05 12.86
N GLY A 73 -33.05 -13.20 13.27
CA GLY A 73 -34.44 -13.52 13.54
C GLY A 73 -35.38 -12.85 12.55
N LYS A 74 -36.67 -13.19 12.60
CA LYS A 74 -37.69 -12.52 11.77
C LYS A 74 -37.75 -11.00 11.97
N ASP A 75 -37.31 -10.50 13.12
CA ASP A 75 -37.44 -9.10 13.52
C ASP A 75 -36.14 -8.29 13.47
N PHE A 76 -34.98 -8.94 13.24
CA PHE A 76 -33.67 -8.26 13.22
C PHE A 76 -32.77 -8.81 12.13
N SER A 77 -32.40 -7.92 11.19
CA SER A 77 -31.48 -8.22 10.08
C SER A 77 -30.18 -7.44 10.24
N PHE A 78 -29.06 -8.16 10.34
CA PHE A 78 -27.72 -7.57 10.44
C PHE A 78 -27.34 -6.76 9.19
N PRO A 79 -27.50 -7.27 7.95
CA PRO A 79 -27.19 -6.48 6.76
C PRO A 79 -27.93 -5.13 6.72
N GLN A 80 -29.22 -5.12 7.09
CA GLN A 80 -30.02 -3.90 7.13
C GLN A 80 -29.58 -2.95 8.25
N GLN A 81 -29.12 -3.47 9.40
CA GLN A 81 -28.57 -2.61 10.45
C GLN A 81 -27.23 -2.01 10.03
N GLU A 82 -26.36 -2.77 9.38
CA GLU A 82 -25.10 -2.24 8.85
C GLU A 82 -25.35 -1.08 7.88
N GLU A 83 -26.29 -1.23 6.95
CA GLU A 83 -26.68 -0.16 6.01
C GLU A 83 -27.16 1.09 6.75
N ARG A 84 -28.02 0.94 7.76
CA ARG A 84 -28.47 2.06 8.61
C ARG A 84 -27.32 2.76 9.33
N VAL A 85 -26.35 1.99 9.83
CA VAL A 85 -25.15 2.54 10.50
C VAL A 85 -24.24 3.26 9.51
N LEU A 86 -24.05 2.70 8.31
CA LEU A 86 -23.29 3.35 7.23
C LEU A 86 -23.94 4.69 6.83
N GLU A 87 -25.26 4.74 6.69
CA GLU A 87 -25.99 5.99 6.45
C GLU A 87 -25.81 7.00 7.57
N LEU A 88 -25.84 6.55 8.83
CA LEU A 88 -25.59 7.41 9.99
C LEU A 88 -24.18 8.00 9.95
N TRP A 89 -23.16 7.17 9.70
CA TRP A 89 -21.77 7.62 9.59
C TRP A 89 -21.58 8.61 8.44
N ALA A 90 -22.25 8.41 7.31
CA ALA A 90 -22.23 9.33 6.18
C ALA A 90 -22.87 10.69 6.55
N LYS A 91 -24.05 10.68 7.19
CA LYS A 91 -24.75 11.90 7.64
C LYS A 91 -23.94 12.72 8.64
N LEU A 92 -23.21 12.05 9.53
CA LEU A 92 -22.40 12.68 10.57
C LEU A 92 -20.98 13.05 10.11
N ASP A 93 -20.59 12.68 8.90
CA ASP A 93 -19.21 12.81 8.43
C ASP A 93 -18.21 12.16 9.41
N ALA A 94 -18.58 10.99 9.94
CA ALA A 94 -17.99 10.41 11.16
C ALA A 94 -16.47 10.16 11.06
N PHE A 95 -15.98 9.79 9.87
CA PHE A 95 -14.54 9.61 9.64
C PHE A 95 -13.77 10.92 9.77
N HIS A 96 -14.19 11.98 9.07
CA HIS A 96 -13.52 13.27 9.14
C HIS A 96 -13.69 13.92 10.52
N GLU A 97 -14.84 13.74 11.17
CA GLU A 97 -15.02 14.18 12.54
C GLU A 97 -14.07 13.46 13.52
N GLN A 98 -13.83 12.17 13.34
CA GLN A 98 -12.80 11.46 14.12
C GLN A 98 -11.42 12.07 13.89
N LEU A 99 -11.06 12.43 12.65
CA LEU A 99 -9.79 13.07 12.34
C LEU A 99 -9.65 14.44 13.01
N ARG A 100 -10.70 15.28 12.97
CA ARG A 100 -10.73 16.59 13.66
C ARG A 100 -10.52 16.43 15.16
N ARG A 101 -11.19 15.46 15.77
CA ARG A 101 -11.09 15.18 17.22
C ARG A 101 -9.68 14.78 17.67
N THR A 102 -8.86 14.24 16.79
CA THR A 102 -7.50 13.82 17.11
C THR A 102 -6.43 14.69 16.47
N GLU A 103 -6.77 15.85 15.89
CA GLU A 103 -5.82 16.73 15.18
C GLU A 103 -4.64 17.19 16.05
N SER A 104 -4.85 17.41 17.35
CA SER A 104 -3.79 17.78 18.30
C SER A 104 -3.05 16.57 18.91
N GLY A 105 -3.40 15.34 18.52
CA GLY A 105 -2.82 14.11 19.04
C GLY A 105 -1.46 13.77 18.42
N GLU A 106 -0.76 12.80 19.01
CA GLU A 106 0.47 12.25 18.42
C GLU A 106 0.15 11.58 17.08
N GLU A 107 0.93 11.90 16.04
CA GLU A 107 0.74 11.30 14.71
C GLU A 107 1.14 9.83 14.69
N PHE A 108 0.28 9.00 14.08
CA PHE A 108 0.58 7.62 13.72
C PHE A 108 0.55 7.48 12.21
N ILE A 109 1.73 7.40 11.61
CA ILE A 109 1.90 7.29 10.16
C ILE A 109 1.53 5.87 9.72
N PHE A 110 0.52 5.77 8.87
CA PHE A 110 0.05 4.52 8.30
C PHE A 110 0.21 4.54 6.79
N TYR A 111 0.98 3.58 6.26
CA TYR A 111 1.11 3.38 4.82
C TYR A 111 0.15 2.30 4.36
N ASP A 112 -0.76 2.66 3.46
CA ASP A 112 -1.63 1.70 2.81
C ASP A 112 -0.95 1.12 1.58
N GLY A 113 -0.72 -0.19 1.58
CA GLY A 113 -0.23 -0.90 0.40
C GLY A 113 -1.25 -0.80 -0.73
N PRO A 114 -0.94 -0.11 -1.85
CA PRO A 114 -1.91 0.18 -2.88
C PRO A 114 -2.26 -1.10 -3.65
N PRO A 115 -3.55 -1.45 -3.81
CA PRO A 115 -3.93 -2.55 -4.69
C PRO A 115 -3.70 -2.18 -6.16
N PHE A 116 -3.49 -3.21 -6.98
CA PHE A 116 -3.51 -3.05 -8.44
C PHE A 116 -4.93 -2.71 -8.92
N ALA A 117 -5.05 -1.72 -9.79
CA ALA A 117 -6.32 -1.31 -10.38
C ALA A 117 -6.73 -2.17 -11.59
N THR A 118 -6.70 -3.50 -11.44
CA THR A 118 -6.83 -4.45 -12.56
C THR A 118 -8.05 -5.38 -12.46
N GLY A 119 -8.79 -5.32 -11.36
CA GLY A 119 -9.91 -6.23 -11.15
C GLY A 119 -10.78 -5.86 -9.96
N LEU A 120 -11.84 -6.65 -9.77
CA LEU A 120 -12.72 -6.53 -8.61
C LEU A 120 -12.04 -7.04 -7.33
N PRO A 121 -12.40 -6.49 -6.17
CA PRO A 121 -11.90 -6.98 -4.90
C PRO A 121 -12.33 -8.43 -4.62
N HIS A 122 -11.49 -9.20 -3.93
CA HIS A 122 -11.78 -10.56 -3.47
C HIS A 122 -11.50 -10.69 -1.98
N TYR A 123 -11.79 -11.85 -1.37
CA TYR A 123 -11.68 -12.06 0.09
C TYR A 123 -10.32 -11.71 0.69
N GLY A 124 -9.23 -11.81 -0.07
CA GLY A 124 -7.89 -11.40 0.38
C GLY A 124 -7.80 -9.88 0.61
N HIS A 125 -8.43 -9.09 -0.25
CA HIS A 125 -8.52 -7.64 -0.10
C HIS A 125 -9.37 -7.25 1.10
N ILE A 126 -10.46 -7.99 1.35
CA ILE A 126 -11.33 -7.76 2.52
C ILE A 126 -10.55 -8.04 3.80
N LEU A 127 -9.88 -9.20 3.89
CA LEU A 127 -9.07 -9.57 5.06
C LEU A 127 -8.00 -8.51 5.38
N ALA A 128 -7.20 -8.13 4.38
CA ALA A 128 -6.18 -7.11 4.55
C ALA A 128 -6.79 -5.75 4.93
N GLY A 129 -7.90 -5.38 4.29
CA GLY A 129 -8.66 -4.17 4.59
C GLY A 129 -9.13 -4.12 6.04
N THR A 130 -9.71 -5.21 6.54
CA THR A 130 -10.19 -5.34 7.93
C THR A 130 -9.07 -5.18 8.94
N ILE A 131 -7.92 -5.86 8.74
CA ILE A 131 -6.78 -5.74 9.66
C ILE A 131 -6.27 -4.29 9.71
N LYS A 132 -6.12 -3.65 8.56
CA LYS A 132 -5.67 -2.26 8.44
C LYS A 132 -6.64 -1.29 9.12
N ASP A 133 -7.95 -1.51 8.97
CA ASP A 133 -8.99 -0.68 9.60
C ASP A 133 -9.00 -0.85 11.13
N VAL A 134 -8.95 -2.09 11.63
CA VAL A 134 -8.93 -2.37 13.08
C VAL A 134 -7.74 -1.70 13.76
N VAL A 135 -6.54 -1.82 13.20
CA VAL A 135 -5.33 -1.20 13.76
C VAL A 135 -5.45 0.32 13.78
N THR A 136 -5.87 0.92 12.67
CA THR A 136 -5.95 2.39 12.57
C THR A 136 -7.06 2.98 13.45
N ARG A 137 -8.20 2.28 13.61
CA ARG A 137 -9.25 2.65 14.57
C ARG A 137 -8.77 2.54 16.01
N HIS A 138 -8.09 1.44 16.36
CA HIS A 138 -7.52 1.26 17.70
C HIS A 138 -6.58 2.40 18.07
N GLN A 139 -5.68 2.79 17.16
CA GLN A 139 -4.75 3.88 17.37
C GLN A 139 -5.48 5.23 17.53
N SER A 140 -6.49 5.51 16.71
CA SER A 140 -7.32 6.71 16.88
C SER A 140 -8.05 6.75 18.22
N MET A 141 -8.59 5.61 18.68
CA MET A 141 -9.25 5.51 19.99
C MET A 141 -8.30 5.73 21.18
N ARG A 142 -6.99 5.51 20.97
CA ARG A 142 -5.95 5.84 21.94
C ARG A 142 -5.53 7.32 21.91
N GLY A 143 -6.22 8.15 21.13
CA GLY A 143 -5.98 9.59 21.04
C GLY A 143 -4.91 10.00 20.02
N ARG A 144 -4.46 9.09 19.15
CA ARG A 144 -3.49 9.41 18.09
C ARG A 144 -4.18 9.97 16.85
N HIS A 145 -3.48 10.84 16.12
CA HIS A 145 -3.90 11.30 14.82
C HIS A 145 -3.49 10.29 13.75
N VAL A 146 -4.45 9.72 13.02
CA VAL A 146 -4.18 8.66 12.03
C VAL A 146 -4.76 9.06 10.68
N SER A 147 -3.96 9.72 9.84
CA SER A 147 -4.34 10.02 8.46
C SER A 147 -4.33 8.74 7.61
N ARG A 148 -5.40 8.51 6.83
CA ARG A 148 -5.59 7.29 6.04
C ARG A 148 -5.93 7.69 4.62
N ARG A 149 -4.98 7.54 3.71
CA ARG A 149 -5.14 7.86 2.28
C ARG A 149 -5.11 6.59 1.46
N PHE A 150 -6.08 6.40 0.59
CA PHE A 150 -6.07 5.27 -0.33
C PHE A 150 -5.00 5.48 -1.41
N GLY A 151 -4.38 4.38 -1.84
CA GLY A 151 -3.39 4.39 -2.91
C GLY A 151 -3.77 3.47 -4.04
N TRP A 152 -3.40 3.81 -5.26
CA TRP A 152 -3.61 2.98 -6.45
C TRP A 152 -2.31 2.68 -7.15
N ASP A 153 -2.05 1.39 -7.40
CA ASP A 153 -0.99 0.98 -8.30
C ASP A 153 -1.55 0.81 -9.71
N CYS A 154 -1.21 1.76 -10.57
CA CYS A 154 -1.78 1.96 -11.90
C CYS A 154 -0.84 1.56 -13.04
N HIS A 155 0.39 1.14 -12.74
CA HIS A 155 1.42 0.89 -13.75
C HIS A 155 1.86 -0.58 -13.79
N GLY A 156 2.58 -0.93 -14.86
CA GLY A 156 3.28 -2.18 -14.99
C GLY A 156 2.45 -3.36 -15.49
N LEU A 157 3.06 -4.54 -15.40
CA LEU A 157 2.61 -5.73 -16.11
C LEU A 157 1.17 -6.19 -15.80
N PRO A 158 0.65 -6.10 -14.55
CA PRO A 158 -0.71 -6.55 -14.27
C PRO A 158 -1.77 -5.81 -15.09
N VAL A 159 -1.65 -4.48 -15.25
CA VAL A 159 -2.64 -3.70 -16.02
C VAL A 159 -2.47 -3.93 -17.51
N GLU A 160 -1.22 -3.97 -17.98
CA GLU A 160 -0.90 -4.23 -19.39
C GLU A 160 -1.41 -5.59 -19.86
N PHE A 161 -1.30 -6.61 -19.01
CA PHE A 161 -1.79 -7.95 -19.32
C PHE A 161 -3.32 -8.01 -19.48
N GLU A 162 -4.07 -7.33 -18.61
CA GLU A 162 -5.53 -7.27 -18.72
C GLU A 162 -5.96 -6.50 -19.98
N ILE A 163 -5.25 -5.42 -20.33
CA ILE A 163 -5.50 -4.68 -21.58
C ILE A 163 -5.17 -5.51 -22.81
N ASP A 164 -4.04 -6.23 -22.80
CA ASP A 164 -3.66 -7.12 -23.89
C ASP A 164 -4.72 -8.18 -24.13
N LYS A 165 -5.21 -8.81 -23.06
CA LYS A 165 -6.29 -9.80 -23.13
C LYS A 165 -7.59 -9.18 -23.66
N ALA A 166 -7.94 -7.99 -23.22
CA ALA A 166 -9.14 -7.29 -23.68
C ALA A 166 -9.06 -6.89 -25.16
N LEU A 167 -7.87 -6.55 -25.66
CA LEU A 167 -7.62 -6.13 -27.05
C LEU A 167 -7.19 -7.29 -27.96
N GLY A 168 -7.00 -8.50 -27.43
CA GLY A 168 -6.51 -9.65 -28.19
C GLY A 168 -5.06 -9.51 -28.68
N ILE A 169 -4.24 -8.74 -27.96
CA ILE A 169 -2.84 -8.48 -28.29
C ILE A 169 -2.01 -9.70 -27.86
N THR A 170 -1.28 -10.28 -28.81
CA THR A 170 -0.44 -11.46 -28.62
C THR A 170 1.05 -11.18 -28.81
N ASN A 171 1.38 -10.02 -29.40
CA ASN A 171 2.77 -9.64 -29.62
C ASN A 171 2.98 -8.12 -29.54
N ARG A 172 4.26 -7.72 -29.46
CA ARG A 172 4.69 -6.32 -29.37
C ARG A 172 4.29 -5.48 -30.57
N GLN A 173 4.39 -6.04 -31.77
CA GLN A 173 4.19 -5.26 -32.99
C GLN A 173 2.77 -4.70 -33.05
N GLN A 174 1.79 -5.47 -32.59
CA GLN A 174 0.40 -5.05 -32.51
C GLN A 174 0.19 -3.80 -31.62
N VAL A 175 0.99 -3.60 -30.57
CA VAL A 175 0.91 -2.38 -29.75
C VAL A 175 1.47 -1.18 -30.51
N PHE A 176 2.55 -1.37 -31.27
CA PHE A 176 3.06 -0.31 -32.13
C PHE A 176 2.09 0.03 -33.25
N ASP A 177 1.46 -0.98 -33.85
CA ASP A 177 0.47 -0.81 -34.92
C ASP A 177 -0.80 -0.10 -34.41
N LEU A 178 -1.21 -0.37 -33.17
CA LEU A 178 -2.30 0.36 -32.48
C LEU A 178 -1.90 1.81 -32.14
N GLY A 179 -0.63 2.03 -31.85
CA GLY A 179 -0.06 3.28 -31.37
C GLY A 179 0.02 3.33 -29.83
N ILE A 180 1.20 3.68 -29.32
CA ILE A 180 1.50 3.72 -27.87
C ILE A 180 0.54 4.65 -27.12
N GLY A 181 0.26 5.84 -27.67
CA GLY A 181 -0.66 6.79 -27.00
C GLY A 181 -2.06 6.22 -26.80
N LYS A 182 -2.58 5.47 -27.78
CA LYS A 182 -3.90 4.83 -27.70
C LYS A 182 -3.90 3.67 -26.71
N TYR A 183 -2.83 2.87 -26.70
CA TYR A 183 -2.66 1.79 -25.73
C TYR A 183 -2.65 2.32 -24.29
N ASN A 184 -1.85 3.36 -24.03
CA ASN A 184 -1.72 3.98 -22.72
C ASN A 184 -3.02 4.63 -22.24
N GLU A 185 -3.79 5.24 -23.15
CA GLU A 185 -5.11 5.78 -22.82
C GLU A 185 -6.08 4.66 -22.42
N THR A 186 -6.04 3.51 -23.12
CA THR A 186 -6.83 2.34 -22.73
C THR A 186 -6.42 1.84 -21.33
N CYS A 187 -5.12 1.75 -21.02
CA CYS A 187 -4.64 1.43 -19.66
C CYS A 187 -5.17 2.42 -18.61
N ARG A 188 -5.19 3.72 -18.91
CA ARG A 188 -5.71 4.74 -17.98
C ARG A 188 -7.22 4.59 -17.74
N SER A 189 -7.97 4.22 -18.78
CA SER A 189 -9.42 4.07 -18.70
C SER A 189 -9.87 2.93 -17.78
N ILE A 190 -9.13 1.81 -17.76
CA ILE A 190 -9.49 0.63 -16.95
C ILE A 190 -9.28 0.90 -15.45
N VAL A 191 -8.26 1.68 -15.09
CA VAL A 191 -8.01 2.10 -13.70
C VAL A 191 -9.25 2.83 -13.15
N THR A 192 -9.75 3.80 -13.90
CA THR A 192 -10.91 4.62 -13.48
C THR A 192 -12.16 3.77 -13.25
N LYS A 193 -12.37 2.73 -14.09
CA LYS A 193 -13.52 1.82 -13.96
C LYS A 193 -13.49 1.04 -12.65
N TYR A 194 -12.33 0.54 -12.23
CA TYR A 194 -12.25 -0.28 -11.02
C TYR A 194 -12.31 0.55 -9.74
N VAL A 195 -11.87 1.82 -9.77
CA VAL A 195 -11.89 2.71 -8.60
C VAL A 195 -13.29 2.79 -7.97
N SER A 196 -14.34 2.98 -8.76
CA SER A 196 -15.71 3.12 -8.24
C SER A 196 -16.25 1.84 -7.60
N GLU A 197 -15.96 0.67 -8.20
CA GLU A 197 -16.36 -0.64 -7.67
C GLU A 197 -15.68 -0.94 -6.33
N TRP A 198 -14.41 -0.56 -6.22
CA TRP A 198 -13.64 -0.67 -4.99
C TRP A 198 -14.12 0.28 -3.92
N GLU A 199 -14.41 1.54 -4.25
CA GLU A 199 -14.95 2.51 -3.30
C GLU A 199 -16.28 2.00 -2.70
N ALA A 200 -17.17 1.45 -3.54
CA ALA A 200 -18.43 0.86 -3.09
C ALA A 200 -18.19 -0.33 -2.15
N MET A 201 -17.29 -1.26 -2.50
CA MET A 201 -16.98 -2.43 -1.68
C MET A 201 -16.33 -2.03 -0.34
N VAL A 202 -15.31 -1.16 -0.37
CA VAL A 202 -14.60 -0.71 0.84
C VAL A 202 -15.55 0.03 1.77
N THR A 203 -16.42 0.89 1.22
CA THR A 203 -17.47 1.57 1.98
C THR A 203 -18.43 0.57 2.61
N ARG A 204 -18.85 -0.47 1.87
CA ARG A 204 -19.75 -1.51 2.38
C ARG A 204 -19.12 -2.34 3.49
N THR A 205 -17.80 -2.58 3.45
CA THR A 205 -17.06 -3.25 4.54
C THR A 205 -16.84 -2.35 5.76
N GLY A 206 -17.20 -1.06 5.69
CA GLY A 206 -17.08 -0.12 6.79
C GLY A 206 -15.65 0.38 7.04
N ARG A 207 -14.71 0.16 6.11
CA ARG A 207 -13.33 0.63 6.25
C ARG A 207 -13.24 2.14 6.06
N TRP A 208 -12.69 2.84 7.04
CA TRP A 208 -12.54 4.30 7.00
C TRP A 208 -11.22 4.71 6.35
N ILE A 209 -11.30 5.22 5.12
CA ILE A 209 -10.14 5.68 4.34
C ILE A 209 -10.58 6.78 3.37
N ASP A 210 -9.67 7.72 3.10
CA ASP A 210 -9.91 8.82 2.16
C ASP A 210 -9.66 8.38 0.71
N PHE A 211 -10.72 8.34 -0.08
CA PHE A 211 -10.71 8.10 -1.52
C PHE A 211 -10.61 9.39 -2.36
N LYS A 212 -10.90 10.56 -1.78
CA LYS A 212 -10.89 11.84 -2.49
C LYS A 212 -9.48 12.39 -2.62
N ASN A 213 -8.71 12.31 -1.54
CA ASN A 213 -7.29 12.65 -1.53
C ASN A 213 -6.43 11.40 -1.69
N ASP A 214 -6.79 10.53 -2.62
CA ASP A 214 -6.00 9.34 -2.93
C ASP A 214 -4.66 9.72 -3.57
N TYR A 215 -3.80 8.72 -3.79
CA TYR A 215 -2.63 8.86 -4.65
C TYR A 215 -2.64 7.77 -5.69
N LYS A 216 -2.28 8.09 -6.92
CA LYS A 216 -2.15 7.11 -8.00
C LYS A 216 -0.72 7.13 -8.51
N THR A 217 -0.14 5.96 -8.79
CA THR A 217 1.23 5.90 -9.31
C THR A 217 1.38 6.57 -10.67
N MET A 218 0.27 6.77 -11.39
CA MET A 218 0.18 7.52 -12.65
C MET A 218 0.03 9.04 -12.51
N ASP A 219 -0.06 9.57 -11.29
CA ASP A 219 -0.13 11.01 -11.06
C ASP A 219 1.24 11.66 -11.31
N ILE A 220 1.24 12.85 -11.91
CA ILE A 220 2.47 13.54 -12.32
C ILE A 220 3.42 13.76 -11.13
N ASN A 221 2.90 14.21 -9.99
CA ASN A 221 3.71 14.45 -8.79
C ASN A 221 4.35 13.16 -8.25
N PHE A 222 3.65 12.02 -8.38
CA PHE A 222 4.19 10.72 -7.99
C PHE A 222 5.33 10.31 -8.92
N MET A 223 5.11 10.39 -10.24
CA MET A 223 6.13 10.08 -11.24
C MET A 223 7.37 10.98 -11.12
N GLU A 224 7.18 12.28 -10.87
CA GLU A 224 8.27 13.22 -10.63
C GLU A 224 9.09 12.84 -9.38
N SER A 225 8.42 12.40 -8.31
CA SER A 225 9.10 11.89 -7.12
C SER A 225 9.93 10.64 -7.43
N VAL A 226 9.42 9.71 -8.25
CA VAL A 226 10.16 8.53 -8.69
C VAL A 226 11.38 8.92 -9.54
N TRP A 227 11.23 9.89 -10.44
CA TRP A 227 12.35 10.40 -11.24
C TRP A 227 13.41 11.07 -10.38
N TRP A 228 12.99 11.84 -9.37
CA TRP A 228 13.91 12.42 -8.40
C TRP A 228 14.68 11.33 -7.63
N VAL A 229 14.01 10.29 -7.13
CA VAL A 229 14.66 9.15 -6.46
C VAL A 229 15.68 8.49 -7.40
N PHE A 230 15.30 8.23 -8.65
CA PHE A 230 16.19 7.63 -9.63
C PHE A 230 17.42 8.50 -9.91
N ALA A 231 17.23 9.83 -10.04
CA ALA A 231 18.32 10.78 -10.21
C ALA A 231 19.27 10.78 -8.99
N GLN A 232 18.74 10.72 -7.77
CA GLN A 232 19.55 10.62 -6.56
C GLN A 232 20.36 9.32 -6.48
N LEU A 233 19.80 8.20 -6.93
CA LEU A 233 20.53 6.92 -7.02
C LEU A 233 21.62 6.96 -8.10
N TRP A 234 21.35 7.63 -9.22
CA TRP A 234 22.32 7.86 -10.29
C TRP A 234 23.49 8.73 -9.82
N GLU A 235 23.22 9.86 -9.14
CA GLU A 235 24.24 10.75 -8.58
C GLU A 235 25.15 10.05 -7.55
N LYS A 236 24.61 9.05 -6.84
CA LYS A 236 25.34 8.25 -5.85
C LYS A 236 26.09 7.05 -6.43
N ASP A 237 26.14 6.92 -7.76
CA ASP A 237 26.76 5.77 -8.47
C ASP A 237 26.15 4.40 -8.07
N LEU A 238 24.86 4.39 -7.71
CA LEU A 238 24.12 3.17 -7.33
C LEU A 238 23.36 2.54 -8.50
N VAL A 239 23.33 3.22 -9.65
CA VAL A 239 22.65 2.77 -10.88
C VAL A 239 23.69 2.59 -11.98
N TYR A 240 23.73 1.41 -12.57
CA TYR A 240 24.62 1.10 -13.70
C TYR A 240 23.91 0.20 -14.71
N LYS A 241 24.41 0.24 -15.95
CA LYS A 241 23.99 -0.67 -17.01
C LYS A 241 25.00 -1.81 -17.11
N GLY A 242 24.53 -3.05 -17.01
CA GLY A 242 25.37 -4.24 -17.11
C GLY A 242 24.73 -5.33 -17.96
N PHE A 243 25.56 -6.14 -18.63
CA PHE A 243 25.12 -7.36 -19.29
C PHE A 243 25.15 -8.51 -18.28
N LYS A 244 23.98 -9.00 -17.89
CA LYS A 244 23.82 -10.03 -16.86
C LYS A 244 22.77 -11.04 -17.28
N VAL A 245 22.92 -12.29 -16.82
CA VAL A 245 21.86 -13.28 -16.91
C VAL A 245 20.72 -12.85 -15.99
N ALA A 246 19.54 -12.64 -16.55
CA ALA A 246 18.33 -12.25 -15.83
C ALA A 246 17.16 -13.10 -16.31
N SER A 247 16.16 -13.28 -15.45
CA SER A 247 14.92 -13.96 -15.80
C SER A 247 14.17 -13.16 -16.87
N LEU A 248 14.04 -13.74 -18.07
CA LEU A 248 13.31 -13.14 -19.18
C LEU A 248 12.04 -13.93 -19.44
N ILE A 249 10.89 -13.24 -19.46
CA ILE A 249 9.61 -13.83 -19.84
C ILE A 249 9.39 -13.53 -21.33
N SER A 250 9.45 -14.54 -22.20
CA SER A 250 9.43 -14.31 -23.66
C SER A 250 8.13 -13.68 -24.17
N LEU A 251 7.01 -13.94 -23.48
CA LEU A 251 5.70 -13.34 -23.76
C LEU A 251 5.60 -11.87 -23.35
N ILE A 252 6.42 -11.42 -22.40
CA ILE A 252 6.27 -10.13 -21.72
C ILE A 252 7.54 -9.24 -21.91
N ALA A 253 8.49 -9.68 -22.74
CA ALA A 253 9.72 -8.94 -23.07
C ALA A 253 9.45 -7.74 -23.99
N ILE A 254 8.52 -6.88 -23.57
CA ILE A 254 8.07 -5.70 -24.26
C ILE A 254 8.14 -4.60 -23.21
N PHE A 255 9.07 -3.67 -23.38
CA PHE A 255 9.00 -2.39 -22.68
C PHE A 255 7.67 -1.77 -23.07
N ARG A 256 6.67 -1.90 -22.20
CA ARG A 256 5.42 -1.18 -22.27
C ARG A 256 5.39 -0.32 -21.00
N VAL A 257 5.00 0.92 -21.22
CA VAL A 257 4.91 1.94 -20.19
C VAL A 257 3.47 2.36 -20.20
N CYS A 258 2.62 1.52 -19.62
CA CYS A 258 1.65 2.04 -18.66
C CYS A 258 2.47 2.22 -17.36
#